data_AF-A0A1K1PSI7-F1
#
_entry.id   AF-A0A1K1PSI7-F1
#
_cell.length_a   1.000
_cell.length_b   1.000
_cell.length_c   1.000
_cell.angle_alpha   90.00
_cell.angle_beta   90.00
_cell.angle_gamma   90.00
#
_symmetry.space_group_name_H-M   'P 1'
#
loop_
_entity.id
_entity.type
_entity.pdbx_description
1 polymer ?
#
loop_
_entity_poly.entity_id
_entity_poly.type
_entity_poly.pdbx_seq_one_letter_code
_entity_poly.pdbx_strand_id
1 'polypeptide(L)'
;MELKKKKILKRGMITLIAAVALLAASPLRIVAKRYYCGRFFEKMDSKCTGISELGDYIDYNMLSGDLKKMIDKKDFKFASDEEKFAFCNKYKNMDYDYQIKGSYSDYFPTDKSSLYDKLAQEVTINGEKYNIYISLVFKTGTFLRPEIVDINTSAYKPEIQQ
;
A
#
# COMPACT_ATOMS: atom_id res chain seq x y z
N MET A 1 51.67 26.61 -5.99
CA MET A 1 51.34 25.16 -5.95
C MET A 1 50.53 24.77 -4.70
N GLU A 2 50.87 25.30 -3.51
CA GLU A 2 50.19 24.99 -2.25
C GLU A 2 48.69 25.35 -2.18
N LEU A 3 48.29 26.50 -2.73
CA LEU A 3 46.89 26.95 -2.74
C LEU A 3 45.96 25.98 -3.49
N LYS A 4 46.44 25.35 -4.57
CA LYS A 4 45.68 24.32 -5.30
C LYS A 4 45.55 23.03 -4.46
N LYS A 5 46.62 22.60 -3.78
CA LYS A 5 46.59 21.44 -2.88
C LYS A 5 45.62 21.64 -1.70
N LYS A 6 45.62 22.81 -1.05
CA LYS A 6 44.65 23.14 0.03
C LYS A 6 43.19 23.14 -0.45
N LYS A 7 42.90 23.63 -1.66
CA LYS A 7 41.54 23.60 -2.23
C LYS A 7 41.07 22.19 -2.55
N ILE A 8 41.95 21.33 -3.07
CA ILE A 8 41.66 19.92 -3.35
C ILE A 8 41.39 19.17 -2.04
N LEU A 9 42.21 19.39 -1.01
CA LEU A 9 42.06 18.76 0.31
C LEU A 9 40.72 19.15 0.99
N LYS A 10 40.37 20.45 0.95
CA LYS A 10 39.08 20.94 1.48
C LYS A 10 37.88 20.33 0.74
N ARG A 11 37.94 20.21 -0.59
CA ARG A 11 36.87 19.56 -1.37
C ARG A 11 36.75 18.08 -1.02
N GLY A 12 37.87 17.35 -0.91
CA GLY A 12 37.88 15.95 -0.50
C GLY A 12 37.26 15.73 0.89
N MET A 13 37.58 16.60 1.86
CA MET A 13 36.97 16.57 3.20
C MET A 13 35.46 16.83 3.16
N ILE A 14 34.99 17.83 2.40
CA ILE A 14 33.56 18.13 2.28
C ILE A 14 32.81 16.95 1.66
N THR A 15 33.36 16.34 0.61
CA THR A 15 32.78 15.16 -0.01
C THR A 15 32.73 13.97 0.95
N LEU A 16 33.77 13.77 1.76
CA LEU A 16 33.80 12.71 2.78
C LEU A 16 32.75 12.96 3.87
N ILE A 17 32.65 14.19 4.39
CA ILE A 17 31.64 14.55 5.40
C ILE A 17 30.22 14.37 4.84
N ALA A 18 29.98 14.78 3.60
CA ALA A 18 28.68 14.60 2.94
C ALA A 18 28.35 13.11 2.74
N ALA A 19 29.32 12.29 2.34
CA ALA A 19 29.13 10.85 2.18
C ALA A 19 28.83 10.17 3.53
N VAL A 20 29.57 10.51 4.59
CA VAL A 20 29.32 9.99 5.95
C VAL A 20 27.95 10.43 6.47
N ALA A 21 27.56 11.68 6.26
CA ALA A 21 26.23 12.18 6.65
C ALA A 21 25.10 11.46 5.90
N LEU A 22 25.25 11.19 4.59
CA LEU A 22 24.28 10.44 3.79
C LEU A 22 24.17 8.98 4.23
N LEU A 23 25.30 8.34 4.56
CA LEU A 23 25.34 6.96 5.05
C LEU A 23 24.69 6.85 6.44
N ALA A 24 25.00 7.78 7.35
CA ALA A 24 24.39 7.84 8.68
C ALA A 24 22.88 8.17 8.65
N ALA A 25 22.42 8.90 7.63
CA ALA A 25 21.00 9.19 7.43
C ALA A 25 20.20 7.99 6.88
N SER A 26 20.86 6.95 6.35
CA SER A 26 20.19 5.80 5.74
C SER A 26 19.37 4.93 6.74
N PRO A 27 19.88 4.54 7.92
CA PRO A 27 19.08 3.79 8.90
C PRO A 27 17.91 4.64 9.44
N LEU A 28 18.14 5.92 9.71
CA LEU A 28 17.09 6.85 10.15
C LEU A 28 15.96 6.96 9.13
N ARG A 29 16.28 6.99 7.83
CA ARG A 29 15.27 6.98 6.76
C ARG A 29 14.44 5.70 6.74
N ILE A 30 15.05 4.54 6.97
CA ILE A 30 14.34 3.26 7.02
C ILE A 30 13.38 3.24 8.21
N VAL A 31 13.86 3.61 9.40
CA VAL A 31 13.03 3.67 10.62
C VAL A 31 11.88 4.66 10.47
N ALA A 32 12.13 5.86 9.93
CA ALA A 32 11.09 6.87 9.71
C ALA A 32 10.01 6.39 8.74
N LYS A 33 10.39 5.72 7.65
CA LYS A 33 9.43 5.15 6.68
C LYS A 33 8.56 4.07 7.31
N ARG A 34 9.17 3.17 8.07
CA ARG A 34 8.44 2.11 8.76
C ARG A 34 7.48 2.66 9.80
N TYR A 35 7.93 3.63 10.59
CA TYR A 35 7.07 4.32 11.55
C TYR A 35 5.89 5.00 10.84
N TYR A 36 6.13 5.74 9.76
CA TYR A 36 5.05 6.40 9.01
C TYR A 36 4.05 5.38 8.43
N CYS A 37 4.55 4.29 7.82
CA CYS A 37 3.70 3.24 7.27
C CYS A 37 2.88 2.53 8.34
N GLY A 38 3.50 2.22 9.49
CA GLY A 38 2.80 1.64 10.64
C GLY A 38 1.71 2.58 11.17
N ARG A 39 2.02 3.87 11.38
CA ARG A 39 1.03 4.87 11.83
C ARG A 39 -0.11 5.09 10.83
N PHE A 40 0.19 5.05 9.54
CA PHE A 40 -0.83 5.08 8.50
C PHE A 40 -1.75 3.86 8.60
N PHE A 41 -1.18 2.66 8.71
CA PHE A 41 -1.94 1.42 8.82
C PHE A 41 -2.77 1.37 10.10
N GLU A 42 -2.22 1.73 11.25
CA GLU A 42 -2.95 1.85 12.53
C GLU A 42 -4.13 2.82 12.44
N LYS A 43 -3.93 3.97 11.77
CA LYS A 43 -5.00 4.96 11.57
C LYS A 43 -6.09 4.38 10.67
N MET A 44 -5.72 3.72 9.59
CA MET A 44 -6.67 3.07 8.69
C MET A 44 -7.43 1.96 9.43
N ASP A 45 -6.74 1.08 10.17
CA ASP A 45 -7.34 -0.03 10.91
C ASP A 45 -8.33 0.43 11.98
N SER A 46 -7.99 1.51 12.70
CA SER A 46 -8.86 2.06 13.74
C SER A 46 -10.05 2.88 13.20
N LYS A 47 -9.93 3.52 12.03
CA LYS A 47 -10.92 4.51 11.56
C LYS A 47 -11.68 4.14 10.30
N CYS A 48 -11.12 3.33 9.41
CA CYS A 48 -11.83 2.84 8.23
C CYS A 48 -12.93 1.89 8.68
N THR A 49 -14.17 2.17 8.29
CA THR A 49 -15.35 1.37 8.66
C THR A 49 -15.82 0.45 7.52
N GLY A 50 -15.30 0.62 6.31
CA GLY A 50 -15.73 -0.16 5.16
C GLY A 50 -15.02 0.17 3.86
N ILE A 51 -15.34 -0.60 2.81
CA ILE A 51 -14.73 -0.46 1.48
C ILE A 51 -14.96 0.96 0.90
N SER A 52 -16.11 1.58 1.17
CA SER A 52 -16.42 2.93 0.67
C SER A 52 -15.45 4.01 1.18
N GLU A 53 -14.91 3.83 2.38
CA GLU A 53 -13.99 4.79 3.00
C GLU A 53 -12.54 4.57 2.56
N LEU A 54 -12.23 3.51 1.79
CA LEU A 54 -10.87 3.26 1.32
C LEU A 54 -10.31 4.48 0.57
N GLY A 55 -11.14 5.19 -0.20
CA GLY A 55 -10.74 6.40 -0.93
C GLY A 55 -10.17 7.53 -0.07
N ASP A 56 -10.48 7.56 1.24
CA ASP A 56 -9.92 8.55 2.18
C ASP A 56 -8.50 8.19 2.65
N TYR A 57 -8.09 6.94 2.46
CA TYR A 57 -6.79 6.42 2.92
C TYR A 57 -5.87 6.06 1.75
N ILE A 58 -6.41 5.50 0.67
CA ILE A 58 -5.65 4.99 -0.46
C ILE A 58 -5.97 5.74 -1.76
N ASP A 59 -4.95 5.89 -2.59
CA ASP A 59 -5.02 6.49 -3.92
C ASP A 59 -4.34 5.54 -4.91
N TYR A 60 -4.79 5.53 -6.16
CA TYR A 60 -4.18 4.76 -7.25
C TYR A 60 -2.66 4.94 -7.34
N ASN A 61 -2.15 6.13 -7.00
CA ASN A 61 -0.71 6.37 -7.01
C ASN A 61 0.07 5.53 -5.97
N MET A 62 -0.61 4.99 -4.96
CA MET A 62 -0.03 4.08 -3.96
C MET A 62 0.16 2.65 -4.49
N LEU A 63 -0.49 2.27 -5.59
CA LEU A 63 -0.25 0.97 -6.21
C LEU A 63 1.20 0.87 -6.69
N SER A 64 1.79 -0.29 -6.45
CA SER A 64 3.09 -0.66 -7.01
C SER A 64 3.07 -0.56 -8.54
N GLY A 65 4.26 -0.40 -9.14
CA GLY A 65 4.37 -0.30 -10.60
C GLY A 65 3.79 -1.50 -11.35
N ASP A 66 3.83 -2.69 -10.75
CA ASP A 66 3.27 -3.90 -11.37
C ASP A 66 1.75 -3.97 -11.21
N LEU A 67 1.21 -3.61 -10.05
CA LEU A 67 -0.24 -3.52 -9.87
C LEU A 67 -0.86 -2.48 -10.80
N LYS A 68 -0.18 -1.35 -11.06
CA LYS A 68 -0.65 -0.34 -12.03
C LYS A 68 -0.73 -0.86 -13.47
N LYS A 69 0.01 -1.91 -13.83
CA LYS A 69 -0.09 -2.54 -15.16
C LYS A 69 -1.30 -3.45 -15.28
N MET A 70 -1.85 -3.90 -14.15
CA MET A 70 -2.97 -4.84 -14.09
C MET A 70 -4.30 -4.14 -13.77
N ILE A 71 -4.26 -3.09 -12.94
CA ILE A 71 -5.43 -2.36 -12.47
C ILE A 71 -5.53 -1.03 -13.21
N ASP A 72 -6.66 -0.81 -13.88
CA ASP A 72 -6.95 0.43 -14.58
C ASP A 72 -7.30 1.52 -13.56
N LYS A 73 -6.73 2.71 -13.72
CA LYS A 73 -7.00 3.85 -12.82
C LYS A 73 -8.48 4.20 -12.70
N LYS A 74 -9.24 4.06 -13.79
CA LYS A 74 -10.68 4.35 -13.82
C LYS A 74 -11.53 3.39 -12.98
N ASP A 75 -11.00 2.21 -12.69
CA ASP A 75 -11.72 1.18 -11.94
C ASP A 75 -11.38 1.24 -10.44
N PHE A 76 -10.31 1.94 -10.06
CA PHE A 76 -9.85 2.07 -8.67
C PHE A 76 -10.68 3.09 -7.89
N LYS A 77 -11.95 2.75 -7.65
CA LYS A 77 -12.97 3.58 -6.99
C LYS A 77 -13.94 2.68 -6.24
N PHE A 78 -14.48 3.19 -5.12
CA PHE A 78 -15.15 2.36 -4.12
C PHE A 78 -16.41 3.01 -3.51
N ALA A 79 -16.89 4.13 -4.04
CA ALA A 79 -17.87 4.97 -3.34
C ALA A 79 -19.28 4.35 -3.32
N SER A 80 -19.63 3.57 -4.34
CA SER A 80 -20.95 2.93 -4.50
C SER A 80 -20.86 1.41 -4.55
N ASP A 81 -21.97 0.73 -4.30
CA ASP A 81 -22.04 -0.74 -4.35
C ASP A 81 -21.68 -1.27 -5.75
N GLU A 82 -22.14 -0.59 -6.81
CA GLU A 82 -21.80 -0.90 -8.19
C GLU A 82 -20.30 -0.80 -8.44
N GLU A 83 -19.65 0.24 -7.91
CA GLU A 83 -18.20 0.42 -8.06
C GLU A 83 -17.41 -0.64 -7.32
N LYS A 84 -17.77 -0.92 -6.05
CA LYS A 84 -17.11 -1.95 -5.25
C LYS A 84 -17.25 -3.32 -5.91
N PHE A 85 -18.47 -3.68 -6.33
CA PHE A 85 -18.74 -4.94 -7.00
C PHE A 85 -18.01 -5.04 -8.33
N ALA A 86 -18.03 -3.99 -9.16
CA ALA A 86 -17.35 -3.98 -10.45
C ALA A 86 -15.84 -4.19 -10.28
N PHE A 87 -15.21 -3.51 -9.32
CA PHE A 87 -13.80 -3.68 -9.01
C PHE A 87 -13.50 -5.12 -8.57
N CYS A 88 -14.19 -5.60 -7.52
CA CYS A 88 -13.95 -6.94 -6.98
C CYS A 88 -14.22 -8.04 -8.02
N ASN A 89 -15.31 -7.93 -8.79
CA ASN A 89 -15.63 -8.94 -9.78
C ASN A 89 -14.67 -8.93 -10.99
N LYS A 90 -14.16 -7.76 -11.41
CA LYS A 90 -13.18 -7.67 -12.50
C LYS A 90 -11.83 -8.25 -12.10
N TYR A 91 -11.40 -8.05 -10.86
CA TYR A 91 -10.05 -8.41 -10.39
C TYR A 91 -9.99 -9.65 -9.49
N LYS A 92 -11.10 -10.38 -9.28
CA LYS A 92 -11.15 -11.58 -8.41
C LYS A 92 -10.21 -12.73 -8.78
N ASN A 93 -9.83 -12.81 -10.06
CA ASN A 93 -8.94 -13.86 -10.58
C ASN A 93 -7.52 -13.33 -10.82
N MET A 94 -7.18 -12.15 -10.27
CA MET A 94 -5.84 -11.62 -10.39
C MET A 94 -4.90 -12.48 -9.53
N ASP A 95 -4.18 -13.38 -10.19
CA ASP A 95 -3.11 -14.19 -9.58
C ASP A 95 -1.85 -13.34 -9.46
N TYR A 96 -1.92 -12.36 -8.56
CA TYR A 96 -0.80 -11.53 -8.17
C TYR A 96 -0.48 -11.86 -6.71
N ASP A 97 0.46 -12.76 -6.49
CA ASP A 97 1.06 -12.97 -5.17
C ASP A 97 2.33 -12.16 -5.11
N TYR A 98 2.34 -11.08 -4.32
CA TYR A 98 3.59 -10.38 -4.05
C TYR A 98 4.45 -11.29 -3.19
N GLN A 99 5.39 -12.01 -3.82
CA GLN A 99 6.39 -12.78 -3.09
C GLN A 99 7.07 -11.87 -2.07
N ILE A 100 6.78 -12.13 -0.79
CA ILE A 100 7.32 -11.36 0.33
C ILE A 100 8.84 -11.54 0.31
N LYS A 101 9.53 -10.54 -0.23
CA LYS A 101 10.99 -10.47 -0.24
C LYS A 101 11.42 -9.65 0.99
N GLY A 102 12.15 -10.29 1.90
CA GLY A 102 12.68 -9.64 3.11
C GLY A 102 11.92 -10.00 4.40
N SER A 103 11.97 -9.11 5.39
CA SER A 103 11.32 -9.35 6.69
C SER A 103 9.81 -9.09 6.58
N TYR A 104 9.01 -10.06 7.03
CA TYR A 104 7.55 -9.91 7.19
C TYR A 104 7.15 -8.65 7.97
N SER A 105 8.05 -8.17 8.82
CA SER A 105 7.81 -7.03 9.70
C SER A 105 7.73 -5.68 8.97
N ASP A 106 8.05 -5.62 7.67
CA ASP A 106 7.90 -4.44 6.81
C ASP A 106 6.59 -4.44 5.99
N TYR A 107 5.74 -5.45 6.20
CA TYR A 107 4.48 -5.63 5.49
C TYR A 107 3.30 -5.52 6.45
N PHE A 108 2.23 -4.88 5.98
CA PHE A 108 1.03 -4.59 6.75
C PHE A 108 -0.18 -5.09 5.97
N PRO A 109 -0.53 -6.38 6.10
CA PRO A 109 -1.64 -6.97 5.36
C PRO A 109 -2.96 -6.73 6.11
N THR A 110 -4.00 -6.29 5.39
CA THR A 110 -5.31 -5.98 6.01
C THR A 110 -6.05 -7.24 6.47
N ASP A 111 -5.79 -8.40 5.86
CA ASP A 111 -6.41 -9.70 6.20
C ASP A 111 -5.92 -10.29 7.54
N LYS A 112 -4.88 -9.71 8.15
CA LYS A 112 -4.40 -10.07 9.49
C LYS A 112 -4.76 -9.01 10.54
N SER A 113 -5.69 -8.12 10.24
CA SER A 113 -6.08 -7.00 11.10
C SER A 113 -7.60 -6.91 11.28
N SER A 114 -8.05 -5.97 12.12
CA SER A 114 -9.48 -5.74 12.32
C SER A 114 -10.19 -5.18 11.08
N LEU A 115 -9.42 -4.70 10.08
CA LEU A 115 -9.95 -4.31 8.78
C LEU A 115 -10.55 -5.47 8.00
N TYR A 116 -10.13 -6.72 8.23
CA TYR A 116 -10.60 -7.86 7.44
C TYR A 116 -12.13 -7.92 7.39
N ASP A 117 -12.78 -7.90 8.55
CA ASP A 117 -14.25 -7.95 8.66
C ASP A 117 -14.93 -6.70 8.10
N LYS A 118 -14.25 -5.56 8.09
CA LYS A 118 -14.78 -4.29 7.56
C LYS A 118 -14.68 -4.22 6.04
N LEU A 119 -13.68 -4.87 5.46
CA LEU A 119 -13.43 -4.95 4.03
C LEU A 119 -14.06 -6.19 3.37
N ALA A 120 -14.74 -7.03 4.15
CA ALA A 120 -15.71 -8.01 3.69
C ALA A 120 -17.12 -7.43 3.86
N GLN A 121 -17.84 -7.20 2.77
CA GLN A 121 -19.14 -6.52 2.80
C GLN A 121 -20.17 -7.22 1.91
N GLU A 122 -21.45 -7.10 2.29
CA GLU A 122 -22.57 -7.41 1.40
C GLU A 122 -22.90 -6.15 0.59
N VAL A 123 -23.07 -6.29 -0.73
CA VAL A 123 -23.52 -5.23 -1.63
C VAL A 123 -24.75 -5.70 -2.41
N THR A 124 -25.60 -4.76 -2.80
CA THR A 124 -26.80 -5.07 -3.60
C THR A 124 -26.68 -4.53 -5.01
N ILE A 125 -26.74 -5.40 -6.01
CA ILE A 125 -26.64 -5.06 -7.43
C ILE A 125 -27.90 -5.52 -8.15
N ASN A 126 -28.65 -4.58 -8.72
CA ASN A 126 -29.91 -4.87 -9.41
C ASN A 126 -30.90 -5.72 -8.57
N GLY A 127 -30.92 -5.53 -7.25
CA GLY A 127 -31.77 -6.27 -6.32
C GLY A 127 -31.23 -7.64 -5.88
N GLU A 128 -30.08 -8.08 -6.40
CA GLU A 128 -29.40 -9.29 -5.94
C GLU A 128 -28.27 -8.95 -4.96
N LYS A 129 -28.15 -9.76 -3.90
CA LYS A 129 -27.10 -9.62 -2.88
C LYS A 129 -25.84 -10.36 -3.30
N TYR A 130 -24.68 -9.74 -3.06
CA TYR A 130 -23.36 -10.30 -3.29
C TYR A 130 -22.45 -10.06 -2.10
N ASN A 131 -21.67 -11.05 -1.71
CA ASN A 131 -20.54 -10.88 -0.82
C ASN A 131 -19.33 -10.46 -1.63
N ILE A 132 -18.69 -9.38 -1.20
CA ILE A 132 -17.45 -8.88 -1.78
C ILE A 132 -16.38 -8.75 -0.71
N TYR A 133 -15.12 -8.84 -1.13
CA TYR A 133 -13.97 -8.71 -0.26
C TYR A 133 -12.83 -7.99 -0.96
N ILE A 134 -12.08 -7.17 -0.21
CA ILE A 134 -10.81 -6.57 -0.63
C ILE A 134 -9.77 -6.75 0.49
N SER A 135 -8.66 -7.41 0.17
CA SER A 135 -7.43 -7.39 0.96
C SER A 135 -6.39 -6.50 0.30
N LEU A 136 -5.65 -5.73 1.10
CA LEU A 136 -4.53 -4.93 0.66
C LEU A 136 -3.28 -5.31 1.47
N VAL A 137 -2.13 -5.40 0.83
CA VAL A 137 -0.84 -5.51 1.52
C VAL A 137 -0.06 -4.23 1.28
N PHE A 138 0.19 -3.49 2.36
CA PHE A 138 1.04 -2.31 2.33
C PHE A 138 2.49 -2.68 2.67
N LYS A 139 3.44 -1.99 2.04
CA LYS A 139 4.84 -1.95 2.48
C LYS A 139 5.35 -0.50 2.55
N THR A 140 6.54 -0.34 3.12
CA THR A 140 7.25 0.95 3.06
C THR A 140 7.58 1.33 1.61
N GLY A 141 7.00 2.44 1.13
CA GLY A 141 7.21 2.91 -0.23
C GLY A 141 8.37 3.91 -0.37
N THR A 142 8.36 4.60 -1.51
CA THR A 142 9.24 5.76 -1.75
C THR A 142 8.70 6.99 -0.99
N PHE A 143 9.59 7.86 -0.50
CA PHE A 143 9.24 9.15 0.10
C PHE A 143 8.13 9.15 1.19
N LEU A 144 8.31 8.41 2.29
CA LEU A 144 7.37 8.38 3.44
C LEU A 144 5.90 8.14 3.01
N ARG A 145 5.66 7.39 1.94
CA ARG A 145 4.32 6.98 1.52
C ARG A 145 4.22 5.46 1.56
N PRO A 146 3.17 4.88 2.14
CA PRO A 146 2.89 3.46 1.97
C PRO A 146 2.70 3.13 0.50
N GLU A 147 3.21 1.98 0.08
CA GLU A 147 2.96 1.41 -1.24
C GLU A 147 2.09 0.16 -1.07
N ILE A 148 0.99 0.07 -1.83
CA ILE A 148 0.19 -1.15 -1.93
C ILE A 148 0.93 -2.05 -2.89
N VAL A 149 1.39 -3.18 -2.39
CA VAL A 149 2.12 -4.16 -3.18
C VAL A 149 1.29 -5.34 -3.58
N ASP A 150 0.22 -5.65 -2.88
CA ASP A 150 -0.66 -6.75 -3.21
C ASP A 150 -2.13 -6.36 -2.96
N ILE A 151 -3.02 -6.91 -3.78
CA ILE A 151 -4.47 -6.75 -3.69
C ILE A 151 -5.12 -8.08 -4.01
N ASN A 152 -5.89 -8.62 -3.07
CA ASN A 152 -6.75 -9.76 -3.31
C ASN A 152 -8.21 -9.32 -3.24
N THR A 153 -9.04 -9.78 -4.17
CA THR A 153 -10.46 -9.44 -4.20
C THR A 153 -11.32 -10.67 -4.43
N SER A 154 -12.56 -10.64 -3.96
CA SER A 154 -13.55 -11.65 -4.30
C SER A 154 -14.94 -11.05 -4.46
N ALA A 155 -15.77 -11.71 -5.26
CA ALA A 155 -17.17 -11.37 -5.47
C ALA A 155 -17.96 -12.65 -5.77
N TYR A 156 -18.93 -12.99 -4.92
CA TYR A 156 -19.74 -14.20 -5.04
C TYR A 156 -21.13 -14.01 -4.44
N LYS A 157 -22.09 -14.82 -4.89
CA LYS A 157 -23.43 -14.83 -4.28
C LYS A 157 -23.35 -15.48 -2.88
N PRO A 158 -24.09 -15.01 -1.87
CA PRO A 158 -24.20 -15.69 -0.60
C PRO A 158 -24.63 -17.14 -0.82
N GLU A 159 -23.98 -18.10 -0.16
CA GLU A 159 -24.46 -19.48 -0.15
C GLU A 159 -25.84 -19.50 0.52
N ILE A 160 -26.86 -19.95 -0.21
CA ILE A 160 -28.17 -20.21 0.36
C ILE A 160 -28.00 -21.45 1.24
N GLN A 161 -28.00 -21.28 2.56
CA GLN A 161 -28.14 -22.43 3.47
C GLN A 161 -29.51 -23.04 3.22
N GLN A 162 -29.54 -24.20 2.55
CA GLN A 162 -30.71 -25.06 2.39
C GLN A 162 -30.90 -25.93 3.62
#